data_AF-A0A4Q2UZZ2-F1
#
_entry.id   AF-A0A4Q2UZZ2-F1
#
_cell.length_a   1.000
_cell.length_b   1.000
_cell.length_c   1.000
_cell.angle_alpha   90.00
_cell.angle_beta   90.00
_cell.angle_gamma   90.00
#
_symmetry.space_group_name_H-M   'P 1'
#
loop_
_entity.id
_entity.type
_entity.pdbx_description
1 polymer ?
#
loop_
_entity_poly.entity_id
_entity_poly.type
_entity_poly.pdbx_seq_one_letter_code
_entity_poly.pdbx_strand_id
1 'polypeptide(L)'
;MIVMDKYPGPSYLPTDDGREVVPILPVKRDFFLGQSACTRKQFPLMASYAITVHKSQSITVDKMVTDLSERDFQTGLSYVAVSRVKMLDGLMIDAPFERASLHYEKLPDGVLMKVRDQDR
;
A
#
# COMPACT_ATOMS: atom_id res chain seq x y z
N MET A 1 -16.20 -16.09 7.62
CA MET A 1 -17.21 -15.08 7.21
C MET A 1 -16.81 -13.77 7.85
N ILE A 2 -17.06 -12.63 7.21
CA ILE A 2 -16.66 -11.30 7.72
C ILE A 2 -17.85 -10.35 7.60
N VAL A 3 -18.04 -9.49 8.62
CA VAL A 3 -18.91 -8.32 8.56
C VAL A 3 -18.15 -7.19 7.86
N MET A 4 -18.75 -6.59 6.84
CA MET A 4 -18.13 -5.48 6.10
C MET A 4 -18.99 -4.23 6.23
N ASP A 5 -18.53 -3.26 7.03
CA ASP A 5 -19.30 -2.07 7.41
C ASP A 5 -19.81 -1.22 6.23
N LYS A 6 -19.14 -1.29 5.07
CA LYS A 6 -19.44 -0.48 3.87
C LYS A 6 -19.77 -1.30 2.63
N TYR A 7 -20.13 -2.58 2.79
CA TYR A 7 -20.47 -3.43 1.66
C TYR A 7 -21.96 -3.31 1.32
N PRO A 8 -22.34 -2.77 0.15
CA PRO A 8 -23.75 -2.63 -0.24
C PRO A 8 -24.30 -3.86 -0.99
N GLY A 9 -23.48 -4.91 -1.16
CA GLY A 9 -23.86 -6.10 -1.91
C GLY A 9 -24.64 -7.13 -1.06
N PRO A 10 -25.04 -8.26 -1.67
CA PRO A 10 -25.83 -9.27 -0.98
C PRO A 10 -25.03 -9.93 0.16
N SER A 11 -25.59 -9.88 1.36
CA SER A 11 -25.15 -10.68 2.51
C SER A 11 -25.87 -12.02 2.49
N TYR A 12 -25.20 -13.06 2.99
CA TYR A 12 -25.71 -14.43 2.82
C TYR A 12 -26.33 -14.99 4.09
N LEU A 13 -25.87 -14.56 5.26
CA LEU A 13 -26.27 -15.15 6.53
C LEU A 13 -26.40 -14.06 7.61
N PRO A 14 -27.52 -13.99 8.33
CA PRO A 14 -27.54 -13.33 9.63
C PRO A 14 -26.83 -14.25 10.64
N THR A 15 -25.89 -13.68 11.40
CA THR A 15 -25.37 -14.32 12.62
C THR A 15 -26.50 -14.41 13.65
N ASP A 16 -26.39 -15.27 14.67
CA ASP A 16 -27.36 -15.31 15.79
C ASP A 16 -27.60 -13.92 16.43
N ASP A 17 -26.60 -13.03 16.33
CA ASP A 17 -26.64 -11.62 16.74
C ASP A 17 -27.28 -10.65 15.71
N GLY A 18 -27.91 -11.17 14.64
CA GLY A 18 -28.53 -10.37 13.57
C GLY A 18 -27.55 -9.67 12.61
N ARG A 19 -26.24 -9.95 12.72
CA ARG A 19 -25.22 -9.34 11.85
C ARG A 19 -25.15 -10.01 10.50
N GLU A 20 -25.26 -9.22 9.44
CA GLU A 20 -25.08 -9.66 8.07
C GLU A 20 -23.61 -9.99 7.78
N VAL A 21 -23.34 -11.23 7.35
CA VAL A 21 -21.98 -11.68 7.02
C VAL A 21 -21.84 -12.14 5.58
N VAL A 22 -20.63 -11.96 5.05
CA VAL A 22 -20.24 -12.42 3.71
C VAL A 22 -19.17 -13.52 3.83
N PRO A 23 -19.32 -14.66 3.15
CA PRO A 23 -18.28 -15.67 3.09
C PRO A 23 -17.14 -15.20 2.18
N ILE A 24 -15.91 -15.28 2.67
CA ILE A 24 -14.71 -15.09 1.86
C ILE A 24 -14.17 -16.45 1.53
N LEU A 25 -14.02 -16.74 0.24
CA LEU A 25 -13.55 -18.02 -0.25
C LEU A 25 -12.05 -17.97 -0.59
N PRO A 26 -11.32 -19.08 -0.43
CA PRO A 26 -9.91 -19.14 -0.82
C PRO A 26 -9.79 -19.07 -2.34
N VAL A 27 -8.88 -18.22 -2.83
CA VAL A 27 -8.62 -18.03 -4.25
C VAL A 27 -7.34 -18.78 -4.63
N LYS A 28 -7.37 -19.47 -5.77
CA LYS A 28 -6.17 -20.05 -6.40
C LYS A 28 -5.61 -19.06 -7.41
N ARG A 29 -4.29 -18.87 -7.42
CA ARG A 29 -3.56 -18.15 -8.47
C ARG A 29 -2.35 -18.94 -8.93
N ASP A 30 -2.19 -19.00 -10.25
CA ASP A 30 -1.05 -19.60 -10.91
C ASP A 30 -0.04 -18.52 -11.30
N PHE A 31 1.25 -18.81 -11.16
CA PHE A 31 2.34 -17.89 -11.49
C PHE A 31 3.61 -18.68 -11.79
N PHE A 32 4.55 -18.07 -12.51
CA PHE A 32 5.86 -18.65 -12.76
C PHE A 32 6.88 -18.12 -11.75
N LEU A 33 7.68 -19.03 -11.19
CA LEU A 33 8.88 -18.68 -10.43
C LEU A 33 10.09 -19.13 -11.26
N GLY A 34 10.68 -18.20 -12.01
CA GLY A 34 11.66 -18.54 -13.05
C GLY A 34 11.00 -19.33 -14.18
N GLN A 35 11.45 -20.58 -14.39
CA GLN A 35 10.86 -21.49 -15.38
C GLN A 35 9.80 -22.45 -14.81
N SER A 36 9.62 -22.49 -13.49
CA SER A 36 8.69 -23.41 -12.85
C SER A 36 7.29 -22.81 -12.74
N ALA A 37 6.27 -23.54 -13.19
CA ALA A 37 4.87 -23.20 -12.95
C ALA A 37 4.49 -23.54 -11.51
N CYS A 38 3.88 -22.60 -10.79
CA CYS A 38 3.50 -22.72 -9.38
C CYS A 38 2.06 -22.23 -9.16
N THR A 39 1.41 -22.77 -8.13
CA THR A 39 0.05 -22.37 -7.73
C THR A 39 0.02 -22.01 -6.24
N ARG A 40 -0.67 -20.92 -5.89
CA ARG A 40 -0.95 -20.53 -4.51
C ARG A 40 -2.46 -20.49 -4.25
N LYS A 41 -2.92 -21.18 -3.21
CA LYS A 41 -4.31 -21.11 -2.70
C LYS A 41 -4.31 -20.36 -1.37
N GLN A 42 -5.00 -19.23 -1.28
CA GLN A 42 -5.06 -18.43 -0.05
C GLN A 42 -6.33 -17.57 -0.01
N PHE A 43 -6.78 -17.20 1.19
CA PHE A 43 -7.82 -16.17 1.32
C PHE A 43 -7.29 -14.81 0.83
N PRO A 44 -8.06 -14.03 0.06
CA PRO A 44 -7.62 -12.73 -0.45
C PRO A 44 -7.66 -11.64 0.64
N LEU A 45 -6.98 -11.88 1.75
CA LEU A 45 -6.92 -11.02 2.92
C LEU A 45 -5.46 -10.75 3.29
N MET A 46 -5.17 -9.52 3.71
CA MET A 46 -3.89 -9.17 4.32
C MET A 46 -4.14 -8.23 5.50
N ALA A 47 -3.28 -8.30 6.52
CA ALA A 47 -3.25 -7.29 7.56
C ALA A 47 -2.86 -5.94 6.94
N SER A 48 -3.64 -4.90 7.20
CA SER A 48 -3.49 -3.59 6.57
C SER A 48 -3.30 -2.43 7.55
N TYR A 49 -3.08 -2.71 8.84
CA TYR A 49 -2.74 -1.68 9.83
C TYR A 49 -1.40 -1.02 9.52
N ALA A 50 -0.43 -1.80 9.06
CA ALA A 50 0.84 -1.33 8.54
C ALA A 50 1.02 -1.87 7.12
N ILE A 51 1.28 -0.96 6.18
CA ILE A 51 1.53 -1.28 4.77
C ILE A 51 2.72 -0.49 4.29
N THR A 52 3.43 -1.03 3.31
CA THR A 52 4.53 -0.28 2.69
C THR A 52 3.98 0.89 1.88
N VAL A 53 4.76 1.97 1.78
CA VAL A 53 4.41 3.16 1.00
C VAL A 53 4.03 2.83 -0.45
N HIS A 54 4.66 1.81 -1.03
CA HIS A 54 4.31 1.31 -2.37
C HIS A 54 2.89 0.77 -2.45
N LYS A 55 2.43 0.08 -1.42
CA LYS A 55 1.08 -0.49 -1.36
C LYS A 55 0.02 0.56 -1.02
N SER A 56 0.41 1.70 -0.46
CA SER A 56 -0.50 2.79 -0.09
C SER A 56 -0.76 3.80 -1.21
N GLN A 57 -0.10 3.70 -2.37
CA GLN A 57 -0.18 4.69 -3.46
C GLN A 57 -1.60 5.10 -3.89
N SER A 58 -2.60 4.23 -3.77
CA SER A 58 -3.99 4.50 -4.12
C SER A 58 -4.93 4.65 -2.92
N ILE A 59 -4.39 4.64 -1.70
CA ILE A 59 -5.17 4.66 -0.47
C ILE A 59 -5.14 6.07 0.12
N THR A 60 -6.29 6.54 0.60
CA THR A 60 -6.38 7.75 1.41
C THR A 60 -6.81 7.34 2.82
N VAL A 61 -6.07 7.79 3.82
CA VAL A 61 -6.34 7.50 5.24
C VAL A 61 -6.58 8.81 6.01
N ASP A 62 -7.40 8.73 7.05
CA ASP A 62 -7.67 9.90 7.90
C ASP A 62 -6.53 10.17 8.88
N LYS A 63 -5.85 9.11 9.35
CA LYS A 63 -4.69 9.19 10.23
C LYS A 63 -3.60 8.22 9.78
N MET A 64 -2.34 8.64 9.89
CA MET A 64 -1.19 7.82 9.53
C MET A 64 0.00 8.13 10.44
N VAL A 65 0.72 7.08 10.79
CA VAL A 65 2.06 7.16 11.35
C VAL A 65 3.04 6.70 10.27
N THR A 66 4.08 7.48 10.01
CA THR A 66 5.13 7.11 9.05
C THR A 66 6.50 7.40 9.62
N ASP A 67 7.46 6.57 9.24
CA ASP A 67 8.88 6.80 9.50
C ASP A 67 9.54 7.27 8.19
N LEU A 68 10.23 8.40 8.25
CA LEU A 68 10.97 9.02 7.14
C LEU A 68 12.47 9.15 7.45
N SER A 69 12.95 8.47 8.50
CA SER A 69 14.36 8.53 8.94
C SER A 69 15.33 7.98 7.90
N GLU A 70 14.93 6.92 7.19
CA GLU A 70 15.70 6.34 6.09
C GLU A 70 15.47 7.09 4.78
N ARG A 71 16.50 7.15 3.95
CA ARG A 71 16.39 7.76 2.62
C ARG A 71 15.52 6.90 1.70
N ASP A 72 14.66 7.57 0.95
CA ASP A 72 13.89 7.01 -0.16
C ASP A 72 14.78 6.13 -1.08
N PHE A 73 14.50 4.83 -1.13
CA PHE A 73 15.16 3.91 -2.07
C PHE A 73 14.74 4.16 -3.54
N GLN A 74 13.57 4.76 -3.73
CA GLN A 74 13.07 5.23 -5.01
C GLN A 74 12.56 6.65 -4.83
N THR A 75 12.85 7.54 -5.78
CA THR A 75 12.46 8.94 -5.69
C THR A 75 10.96 9.13 -5.47
N GLY A 76 10.62 9.90 -4.42
CA GLY A 76 9.27 10.39 -4.17
C GLY A 76 8.42 9.53 -3.22
N LEU A 77 9.01 8.54 -2.54
CA LEU A 77 8.28 7.73 -1.57
C LEU A 77 7.87 8.53 -0.35
N SER A 78 8.74 9.39 0.16
CA SER A 78 8.40 10.28 1.28
C SER A 78 7.20 11.18 0.93
N TYR A 79 7.14 11.69 -0.31
CA TYR A 79 5.99 12.44 -0.80
C TYR A 79 4.73 11.56 -0.91
N VAL A 80 4.86 10.35 -1.45
CA VAL A 80 3.74 9.40 -1.52
C VAL A 80 3.18 9.12 -0.14
N ALA A 81 4.04 8.86 0.86
CA ALA A 81 3.63 8.59 2.23
C ALA A 81 2.82 9.75 2.82
N VAL A 82 3.38 10.97 2.80
CA VAL A 82 2.73 12.15 3.37
C VAL A 82 1.43 12.51 2.65
N SER A 83 1.38 12.35 1.32
CA SER A 83 0.17 12.65 0.52
C SER A 83 -0.99 11.67 0.72
N ARG A 84 -0.84 10.61 1.53
CA ARG A 84 -1.94 9.68 1.83
C ARG A 84 -2.92 10.24 2.87
N VAL A 85 -2.50 11.24 3.63
CA VAL A 85 -3.32 11.86 4.69
C VAL A 85 -4.03 13.10 4.15
N LYS A 86 -5.30 13.27 4.52
CA LYS A 86 -6.13 14.40 4.07
C LYS A 86 -5.75 15.74 4.72
N MET A 87 -5.34 15.70 5.99
CA MET A 87 -5.05 16.87 6.81
C MET A 87 -3.76 16.64 7.61
N LEU A 88 -2.99 17.69 7.84
CA LEU A 88 -1.72 17.60 8.58
C LEU A 88 -1.90 17.07 10.01
N ASP A 89 -3.02 17.41 10.66
CA ASP A 89 -3.37 16.92 12.01
C ASP A 89 -3.51 15.39 12.09
N GLY A 90 -3.71 14.73 10.95
CA GLY A 90 -3.77 13.27 10.85
C GLY A 90 -2.40 12.61 10.65
N LEU A 91 -1.32 13.37 10.52
CA LEU A 91 0.01 12.86 10.20
C LEU A 91 0.91 12.87 11.46
N MET A 92 1.48 11.72 11.77
CA MET A 92 2.56 11.60 12.75
C MET A 92 3.82 11.08 12.05
N ILE A 93 4.94 11.76 12.27
CA ILE A 93 6.26 11.31 11.85
C ILE A 93 6.95 10.75 13.08
N ASP A 94 7.24 9.44 13.06
CA ASP A 94 7.67 8.69 14.25
C ASP A 94 9.13 8.97 14.65
N ALA A 95 9.97 9.30 13.67
CA ALA A 95 11.39 9.57 13.86
C ALA A 95 11.82 10.89 13.20
N PRO A 96 12.81 11.61 13.77
CA PRO A 96 13.41 12.76 13.12
C PRO A 96 14.08 12.33 11.81
N PHE A 97 14.01 13.20 10.80
CA PHE A 97 14.64 12.99 9.50
C PHE A 97 15.39 14.24 9.05
N GLU A 98 16.44 14.05 8.26
CA GLU A 98 17.16 15.16 7.68
C GLU A 98 16.42 15.69 6.45
N ARG A 99 16.14 16.99 6.41
CA ARG A 99 15.48 17.59 5.23
C ARG A 99 16.26 17.35 3.93
N ALA A 100 17.59 17.27 4.00
CA ALA A 100 18.44 16.95 2.86
C ALA A 100 18.16 15.56 2.26
N SER A 101 17.66 14.61 3.06
CA SER A 101 17.34 13.26 2.58
C SER A 101 16.16 13.24 1.59
N LEU A 102 15.27 14.23 1.67
CA LEU A 102 14.10 14.39 0.80
C LEU A 102 14.47 14.91 -0.60
N HIS A 103 15.66 15.48 -0.76
CA HIS A 103 16.11 16.05 -2.02
C HIS A 103 17.17 15.16 -2.68
N TYR A 104 17.11 15.07 -4.01
CA TYR A 104 18.14 14.45 -4.82
C TYR A 104 18.94 15.56 -5.51
N GLU A 105 20.18 15.81 -5.05
CA GLU A 105 21.09 16.73 -5.75
C GLU A 105 21.47 16.21 -7.14
N LYS A 106 21.55 14.89 -7.29
CA LYS A 106 21.75 14.20 -8.56
C LYS A 106 20.64 13.17 -8.73
N LEU A 107 19.96 13.20 -9.88
CA LEU A 107 18.95 12.21 -10.24
C LEU A 107 19.57 10.80 -10.18
N PRO A 108 18.87 9.81 -9.61
CA PRO A 108 19.33 8.43 -9.65
C PRO A 108 19.57 7.99 -11.10
N ASP A 109 20.60 7.18 -11.34
CA ASP A 109 21.01 6.79 -12.70
C ASP A 109 19.86 6.14 -13.49
N GLY A 110 18.99 5.38 -12.83
CA GLY A 110 17.80 4.78 -13.47
C GLY A 110 16.75 5.80 -13.94
N VAL A 111 16.68 6.98 -13.33
CA VAL A 111 15.81 8.08 -13.78
C VAL A 111 16.46 8.82 -14.94
N LEU A 112 17.77 9.07 -14.87
CA LEU A 112 18.54 9.66 -15.97
C LEU A 112 18.47 8.82 -17.25
N MET A 113 18.49 7.50 -17.13
CA MET A 113 18.32 6.60 -18.28
C MET A 113 16.95 6.75 -18.94
N LYS A 114 15.87 6.85 -18.16
CA LYS A 114 14.50 7.04 -18.70
C LYS A 114 14.29 8.40 -19.36
N VAL A 115 14.89 9.46 -18.83
CA VAL A 115 14.83 10.80 -19.44
C VAL A 115 15.52 10.78 -20.81
N ARG A 116 16.70 10.14 -20.91
CA ARG A 116 17.39 9.97 -22.19
C ARG A 116 16.63 9.15 -23.22
N ASP A 117 15.86 8.15 -22.77
CA ASP A 117 14.99 7.36 -23.64
C ASP A 117 13.72 8.11 -24.08
N GLN A 118 13.27 9.13 -23.33
CA GLN A 118 12.14 9.99 -23.71
C GLN A 118 12.53 11.12 -24.66
N ASP A 119 13.80 11.54 -24.66
CA ASP A 119 14.35 12.57 -25.54
C ASP A 119 14.76 12.02 -26.93
N ARG A 120 14.38 10.78 -27.26
CA ARG A 120 14.74 10.06 -28.49
C ARG A 120 13.52 9.69 -29.31
#